data_AF-A0A3D3B9E6-F1
#
_entry.id   AF-A0A3D3B9E6-F1
#
_cell.length_a   1.000
_cell.length_b   1.000
_cell.length_c   1.000
_cell.angle_alpha   90.00
_cell.angle_beta   90.00
_cell.angle_gamma   90.00
#
_symmetry.space_group_name_H-M   'P 1'
#
loop_
_entity.id
_entity.type
_entity.pdbx_description
1 polymer ?
#
loop_
_entity_poly.entity_id
_entity_poly.type
_entity_poly.pdbx_seq_one_letter_code
_entity_poly.pdbx_strand_id
1 'polypeptide(L)'
;MGAFPAHAHAPSPGPNGGLKVDAGANHHIELVVAGTEKVSVYLFDAADQPVSAAGYSGNAILLIDGSPQRFALTPSEGNRLIGTSPAPVPQGVKGAVQIAAPDGTTAQAKF
;
A
#
# COMPACT_ATOMS: atom_id res chain seq x y z
N MET A 1 4.22 15.87 33.58
CA MET A 1 4.90 15.03 32.55
C MET A 1 3.97 13.91 32.18
N GLY A 2 3.59 13.63 30.94
CA GLY A 2 3.82 14.23 29.63
C GLY A 2 2.98 13.36 28.70
N ALA A 3 1.99 13.94 28.02
CA ALA A 3 1.17 13.20 27.07
C ALA A 3 2.04 12.89 25.85
N PHE A 4 2.40 11.62 25.65
CA PHE A 4 2.93 11.18 24.37
C PHE A 4 1.79 11.32 23.35
N PRO A 5 1.94 12.13 22.28
CA PRO A 5 1.06 11.97 21.16
C PRO A 5 1.35 10.58 20.61
N ALA A 6 0.42 9.65 20.81
CA ALA A 6 0.35 8.50 19.93
C ALA A 6 0.08 9.09 18.55
N HIS A 7 1.15 9.31 17.77
CA HIS A 7 1.06 9.64 16.37
C HIS A 7 0.43 8.42 15.69
N ALA A 8 -0.90 8.34 15.72
CA ALA A 8 -1.63 7.66 14.69
C ALA A 8 -1.38 8.49 13.43
N HIS A 9 -0.33 8.13 12.68
CA HIS A 9 0.05 8.85 11.46
C HIS A 9 -1.15 8.80 10.51
N ALA A 10 -1.82 9.95 10.36
CA ALA A 10 -2.93 10.09 9.46
C ALA A 10 -2.50 9.80 8.01
N PRO A 11 -3.39 9.28 7.15
CA PRO A 11 -3.11 9.10 5.74
C PRO A 11 -2.53 10.38 5.14
N SER A 12 -1.31 10.30 4.61
CA SER A 12 -0.58 11.46 4.10
C SER A 12 -0.33 11.29 2.60
N PRO A 13 -0.29 12.36 1.80
CA PRO A 13 0.17 12.27 0.42
C PRO A 13 1.59 11.71 0.41
N GLY A 14 1.79 10.60 -0.30
CA GLY A 14 3.11 9.99 -0.45
C GLY A 14 3.97 10.69 -1.51
N PRO A 15 5.28 10.42 -1.53
CA PRO A 15 6.22 11.06 -2.45
C PRO A 15 5.93 10.77 -3.93
N ASN A 16 5.16 9.73 -4.25
CA ASN A 16 4.77 9.36 -5.60
C ASN A 16 3.37 9.87 -5.98
N GLY A 17 2.77 10.74 -5.15
CA GLY A 17 1.43 11.30 -5.37
C GLY A 17 0.28 10.36 -5.00
N GLY A 18 0.58 9.28 -4.29
CA GLY A 18 -0.40 8.32 -3.78
C GLY A 18 -0.88 8.61 -2.37
N LEU A 19 -1.77 7.76 -1.87
CA LEU A 19 -2.17 7.76 -0.46
C LEU A 19 -1.20 6.87 0.32
N LYS A 20 -0.44 7.43 1.25
CA LYS A 20 0.46 6.69 2.13
C LYS A 20 -0.20 6.39 3.46
N VAL A 21 -0.22 5.12 3.84
CA VAL A 21 -0.84 4.61 5.05
C VAL A 21 0.07 3.62 5.76
N ASP A 22 -0.11 3.50 7.06
CA ASP A 22 0.56 2.49 7.89
C ASP A 22 0.02 1.08 7.54
N ALA A 23 0.93 0.13 7.36
CA ALA A 23 0.63 -1.26 7.06
C ALA A 23 0.81 -2.20 8.27
N GLY A 24 1.06 -1.65 9.45
CA GLY A 24 1.35 -2.37 10.68
C GLY A 24 2.83 -2.73 10.84
N ALA A 25 3.20 -2.97 12.11
CA ALA A 25 4.47 -3.54 12.57
C ALA A 25 5.74 -2.97 11.91
N ASN A 26 5.75 -1.67 11.58
CA ASN A 26 6.87 -0.91 11.01
C ASN A 26 6.95 -0.87 9.47
N HIS A 27 5.86 -1.09 8.74
CA HIS A 27 5.84 -0.86 7.30
C HIS A 27 4.86 0.25 6.94
N HIS A 28 5.26 1.14 6.05
CA HIS A 28 4.36 2.09 5.40
C HIS A 28 4.19 1.70 3.94
N ILE A 29 2.97 1.86 3.45
CA ILE A 29 2.63 1.56 2.06
C ILE A 29 2.03 2.80 1.43
N GLU A 30 2.51 3.16 0.25
CA GLU A 30 1.88 4.17 -0.59
C GLU A 30 1.15 3.53 -1.76
N LEU A 31 -0.16 3.76 -1.84
CA LEU A 31 -0.99 3.36 -2.97
C LEU A 31 -1.10 4.50 -3.98
N VAL A 32 -0.58 4.27 -5.19
CA VAL A 32 -0.66 5.18 -6.32
C VAL A 32 -1.63 4.62 -7.35
N VAL A 33 -2.71 5.35 -7.59
CA VAL A 33 -3.77 5.06 -8.55
C VAL A 33 -4.13 6.33 -9.31
N ALA A 34 -4.44 6.18 -10.60
CA ALA A 34 -4.64 7.31 -11.51
C ALA A 34 -5.97 7.23 -12.29
N GLY A 35 -6.99 6.55 -11.76
CA GLY A 35 -8.23 6.33 -12.50
C GLY A 35 -8.09 5.32 -13.64
N THR A 36 -7.07 4.46 -13.60
CA THR A 36 -6.82 3.39 -14.56
C THR A 36 -6.80 2.04 -13.85
N GLU A 37 -6.73 0.95 -14.59
CA GLU A 37 -6.60 -0.40 -14.04
C GLU A 37 -5.21 -0.63 -13.41
N LYS A 38 -4.22 0.22 -13.71
CA LYS A 38 -2.87 0.09 -13.16
C LYS A 38 -2.82 0.58 -11.73
N VAL A 39 -2.37 -0.30 -10.86
CA VAL A 39 -2.17 -0.02 -9.44
C VAL A 39 -0.69 -0.18 -9.12
N SER A 40 -0.11 0.85 -8.49
CA SER A 40 1.26 0.82 -8.01
C SER A 40 1.27 0.99 -6.50
N VAL A 41 2.05 0.15 -5.83
CA VAL A 41 2.16 0.11 -4.38
C VAL A 41 3.63 0.23 -4.03
N TYR A 42 4.01 1.28 -3.30
CA TYR A 42 5.39 1.49 -2.87
C TYR A 42 5.56 1.10 -1.41
N LEU A 43 6.66 0.40 -1.13
CA LEU A 43 7.02 -0.10 0.18
C LEU A 43 8.00 0.84 0.87
N PHE A 44 7.76 1.09 2.15
CA PHE A 44 8.63 1.86 3.04
C PHE A 44 8.70 1.18 4.42
N ASP A 45 9.79 1.40 5.15
CA ASP A 45 9.92 0.99 6.55
C ASP A 45 9.32 2.03 7.51
N ALA A 46 9.38 1.79 8.83
CA ALA A 46 8.90 2.71 9.86
C ALA A 46 9.61 4.07 9.87
N ALA A 47 10.82 4.16 9.32
CA ALA A 47 11.58 5.39 9.19
C ALA A 47 11.30 6.11 7.85
N ASP A 48 10.25 5.69 7.14
CA ASP A 48 9.86 6.18 5.82
C ASP A 48 10.93 5.99 4.73
N GLN A 49 11.86 5.04 4.93
CA GLN A 49 12.87 4.70 3.94
C GLN A 49 12.32 3.70 2.92
N PRO A 50 12.59 3.87 1.61
CA PRO A 50 12.20 2.90 0.59
C PRO A 50 12.78 1.50 0.86
N VAL A 51 11.92 0.48 0.87
CA VAL A 51 12.33 -0.93 1.04
C VAL A 51 12.19 -1.67 -0.29
N SER A 52 13.23 -2.40 -0.69
CA SER A 52 13.18 -3.21 -1.92
C SER A 52 11.97 -4.14 -1.94
N ALA A 53 11.21 -4.11 -3.03
CA ALA A 53 10.09 -5.03 -3.24
C ALA A 53 10.57 -6.44 -3.65
N ALA A 54 11.86 -6.66 -3.86
CA ALA A 54 12.38 -7.96 -4.24
C ALA A 54 12.02 -9.04 -3.19
N GLY A 55 11.43 -10.14 -3.66
CA GLY A 55 10.97 -11.23 -2.79
C GLY A 55 9.66 -10.95 -2.04
N TYR A 56 9.11 -9.73 -2.13
CA TYR A 56 7.77 -9.45 -1.63
C TYR A 56 6.71 -9.95 -2.61
N SER A 57 5.54 -10.27 -2.06
CA SER A 57 4.31 -10.48 -2.82
C SER A 57 3.18 -9.71 -2.16
N GLY A 58 2.12 -9.40 -2.90
CA GLY A 58 0.98 -8.70 -2.31
C GLY A 58 -0.35 -9.09 -2.92
N ASN A 59 -1.41 -8.74 -2.20
CA ASN A 59 -2.79 -8.84 -2.63
C ASN A 59 -3.51 -7.54 -2.30
N ALA A 60 -4.09 -6.90 -3.31
CA ALA A 60 -4.95 -5.75 -3.13
C ALA A 60 -6.42 -6.19 -3.14
N ILE A 61 -7.21 -5.60 -2.24
CA ILE A 61 -8.66 -5.73 -2.18
C ILE A 61 -9.22 -4.32 -2.14
N LEU A 62 -9.68 -3.80 -3.28
CA LEU A 62 -10.15 -2.43 -3.42
C LEU A 62 -11.64 -2.41 -3.70
N LEU A 63 -12.37 -1.46 -3.11
CA LEU A 63 -13.80 -1.30 -3.28
C LEU A 63 -14.07 -0.39 -4.49
N ILE A 64 -14.34 -1.00 -5.64
CA ILE A 64 -14.57 -0.31 -6.91
C ILE A 64 -16.06 -0.40 -7.22
N ASP A 65 -16.71 0.75 -7.42
CA ASP A 65 -18.17 0.85 -7.62
C ASP A 65 -19.00 0.10 -6.56
N GLY A 66 -18.52 0.12 -5.31
CA GLY A 66 -19.16 -0.55 -4.18
C GLY A 66 -18.91 -2.06 -4.08
N SER A 67 -18.17 -2.64 -5.02
CA SER A 67 -17.83 -4.08 -5.04
C SER A 67 -16.36 -4.33 -4.74
N PRO A 68 -16.01 -5.29 -3.87
CA PRO A 68 -14.62 -5.64 -3.58
C PRO A 68 -13.99 -6.36 -4.79
N GLN A 69 -12.96 -5.74 -5.36
CA GLN A 69 -12.12 -6.31 -6.40
C GLN A 69 -10.80 -6.75 -5.81
N ARG A 70 -10.46 -8.03 -5.98
CA ARG A 70 -9.22 -8.62 -5.50
C ARG A 70 -8.29 -8.93 -6.67
N PHE A 71 -7.04 -8.52 -6.56
CA PHE A 71 -6.01 -8.82 -7.55
C PHE A 71 -4.63 -8.92 -6.89
N ALA A 72 -3.75 -9.70 -7.53
CA ALA A 72 -2.40 -9.90 -7.05
C ALA A 72 -1.53 -8.68 -7.38
N LEU A 73 -0.56 -8.43 -6.50
CA LEU A 73 0.51 -7.47 -6.70
C LEU A 73 1.83 -8.24 -6.83
N THR A 74 2.60 -7.93 -7.86
CA THR A 74 3.90 -8.53 -8.13
C THR A 74 5.02 -7.51 -7.95
N PRO A 75 6.21 -7.95 -7.50
CA PRO A 75 7.35 -7.06 -7.38
C PRO A 75 7.81 -6.56 -8.74
N SER A 76 8.07 -5.26 -8.79
CA SER A 76 8.68 -4.54 -9.90
C SER A 76 10.04 -3.99 -9.45
N GLU A 77 10.67 -3.17 -10.29
CA GLU A 77 11.94 -2.53 -9.98
C GLU A 77 11.84 -1.65 -8.71
N GLY A 78 12.92 -1.61 -7.93
CA GLY A 78 13.02 -0.78 -6.73
C GLY A 78 12.11 -1.23 -5.58
N ASN A 79 11.39 -0.27 -4.98
CA ASN A 79 10.50 -0.49 -3.84
C ASN A 79 9.03 -0.67 -4.24
N ARG A 80 8.75 -1.06 -5.49
CA ARG A 80 7.41 -1.03 -6.06
C ARG A 80 6.84 -2.42 -6.30
N LEU A 81 5.61 -2.63 -5.86
CA LEU A 81 4.72 -3.71 -6.30
C LEU A 81 3.72 -3.15 -7.32
N ILE A 82 3.42 -3.89 -8.38
CA ILE A 82 2.45 -3.50 -9.40
C ILE A 82 1.35 -4.54 -9.51
N GLY A 83 0.14 -4.08 -9.82
CA GLY A 83 -0.97 -4.96 -10.16
C GLY A 83 -1.88 -4.32 -11.19
N THR A 84 -2.66 -5.18 -11.84
CA THR A 84 -3.73 -4.77 -12.74
C THR A 84 -5.05 -5.12 -12.09
N SER A 85 -5.82 -4.10 -11.76
CA SER A 85 -7.19 -4.24 -11.26
C SER A 85 -8.12 -4.69 -12.40
N PRO A 86 -9.18 -5.47 -12.12
CA PRO A 86 -10.21 -5.83 -13.11
C PRO A 86 -11.02 -4.64 -13.65
N ALA A 87 -10.92 -3.49 -12.98
CA ALA A 87 -11.61 -2.26 -13.35
C ALA A 87 -10.76 -1.01 -12.97
N PRO A 88 -11.00 0.15 -13.62
CA PRO A 88 -10.32 1.38 -13.29
C PRO A 88 -10.45 1.77 -11.81
N VAL A 89 -9.32 2.10 -11.18
CA VAL A 89 -9.28 2.42 -9.75
C VAL A 89 -9.28 3.93 -9.53
N PRO A 90 -10.34 4.53 -8.96
CA PRO A 90 -10.38 5.96 -8.69
C PRO A 90 -9.41 6.35 -7.57
N GLN A 91 -9.00 7.62 -7.56
CA GLN A 91 -8.27 8.18 -6.41
C GLN A 91 -9.16 8.18 -5.17
N GLY A 92 -8.56 7.90 -4.00
CA GLY A 92 -9.30 7.79 -2.74
C GLY A 92 -10.16 6.53 -2.64
N VAL A 93 -9.90 5.51 -3.46
CA VAL A 93 -10.52 4.19 -3.33
C VAL A 93 -10.32 3.64 -1.92
N LYS A 94 -11.39 3.08 -1.36
CA LYS A 94 -11.31 2.38 -0.07
C LYS A 94 -10.86 0.95 -0.28
N GLY A 95 -10.09 0.41 0.64
CA GLY A 95 -9.69 -0.99 0.53
C GLY A 95 -8.58 -1.39 1.48
N ALA A 96 -7.98 -2.54 1.21
CA ALA A 96 -6.82 -3.02 1.92
C ALA A 96 -5.79 -3.59 0.94
N VAL A 97 -4.53 -3.39 1.26
CA VAL A 97 -3.41 -4.06 0.59
C VAL A 97 -2.69 -4.89 1.63
N GLN A 98 -2.62 -6.18 1.40
CA GLN A 98 -1.81 -7.10 2.18
C GLN A 98 -0.51 -7.38 1.43
N ILE A 99 0.61 -7.33 2.13
CA ILE A 99 1.92 -7.73 1.61
C ILE A 99 2.48 -8.86 2.46
N ALA A 100 3.22 -9.75 1.81
CA ALA A 100 4.01 -10.80 2.44
C ALA A 100 5.48 -10.53 2.13
N ALA A 101 6.28 -10.42 3.18
CA ALA A 101 7.72 -10.26 3.12
C ALA A 101 8.41 -11.61 2.88
N PRO A 102 9.63 -11.60 2.31
CA PRO A 102 10.39 -12.82 2.04
C PRO A 102 10.78 -13.61 3.30
N ASP A 103 10.73 -12.98 4.48
CA ASP A 103 10.93 -13.64 5.78
C ASP A 103 9.68 -14.38 6.30
N GLY A 104 8.57 -14.33 5.56
CA GLY A 104 7.29 -14.95 5.91
C GLY A 104 6.37 -14.07 6.77
N THR A 105 6.80 -12.87 7.16
CA THR A 105 5.94 -11.92 7.86
C THR A 105 4.94 -11.28 6.89
N THR A 106 3.80 -10.85 7.43
CA THR A 106 2.76 -10.18 6.63
C THR A 106 2.37 -8.85 7.24
N ALA A 107 2.09 -7.87 6.40
CA ALA A 107 1.63 -6.54 6.78
C ALA A 107 0.38 -6.19 5.98
N GLN A 108 -0.50 -5.36 6.54
CA GLN A 108 -1.74 -4.93 5.91
C GLN A 108 -1.95 -3.43 6.07
N ALA A 109 -2.00 -2.73 4.95
CA ALA A 109 -2.43 -1.35 4.83
C ALA A 109 -3.92 -1.25 4.54
N LYS A 110 -4.58 -0.22 5.10
CA LYS A 110 -5.99 0.11 4.83
C LYS A 110 -6.09 1.54 4.30
N PHE A 111 -6.89 1.70 3.24
CA PHE A 111 -7.10 2.95 2.51
C PHE A 111 -8.58 3.35 2.55
#